data_AF-A0A972K7S1-F1
#
_entry.id   AF-A0A972K7S1-F1
#
_cell.length_a   1.000
_cell.length_b   1.000
_cell.length_c   1.000
_cell.angle_alpha   90.00
_cell.angle_beta   90.00
_cell.angle_gamma   90.00
#
_symmetry.space_group_name_H-M   'P 1'
#
loop_
_entity.id
_entity.type
_entity.pdbx_description
1 polymer ?
#
loop_
_entity_poly.entity_id
_entity_poly.type
_entity_poly.pdbx_seq_one_letter_code
_entity_poly.pdbx_strand_id
1 'polypeptide(L)'
;MKKITIVLGIFGLLVFSTTSYGFDNLGIIPVQPNGVFSTLSAYTIGKDKTGVMFSTERSIDPSFYRFSLVAEHGVTDNMEILISAPFITGYKNTEGLD
;
A
#
# COMPACT_ATOMS: atom_id res chain seq x y z
N MET A 1 -2.44 18.68 42.81
CA MET A 1 -2.18 17.29 43.21
C MET A 1 -2.15 16.39 41.97
N LYS A 2 -3.04 15.39 41.94
CA LYS A 2 -3.15 14.36 40.89
C LYS A 2 -3.36 14.89 39.46
N LYS A 3 -4.11 16.00 39.29
CA LYS A 3 -4.39 16.59 37.96
C LYS A 3 -3.13 17.12 37.27
N ILE A 4 -2.21 17.72 38.02
CA ILE A 4 -0.94 18.26 37.51
C ILE A 4 -0.01 17.11 37.11
N THR A 5 0.02 16.03 37.90
CA THR A 5 0.79 14.82 37.59
C THR A 5 0.31 14.16 36.30
N ILE A 6 -1.01 14.13 36.04
CA ILE A 6 -1.57 13.59 34.78
C ILE A 6 -1.16 14.46 33.59
N VAL A 7 -1.25 15.79 33.71
CA VAL A 7 -0.87 16.71 32.63
C VAL A 7 0.62 16.61 32.32
N LEU A 8 1.49 16.54 33.33
CA LEU A 8 2.92 16.32 33.16
C LEU A 8 3.23 14.95 32.54
N GLY A 9 2.47 13.91 32.89
CA GLY A 9 2.60 12.58 32.28
C GLY A 9 2.25 12.58 30.80
N ILE A 10 1.15 13.23 30.41
CA ILE A 10 0.73 13.37 29.00
C ILE A 10 1.76 14.19 28.22
N PHE A 11 2.25 15.29 28.80
CA PHE A 11 3.28 16.11 28.17
C PHE A 11 4.58 15.34 27.94
N GLY A 12 5.00 14.53 28.93
CA GLY A 12 6.15 13.64 28.78
C GLY A 12 6.01 12.65 27.63
N LEU A 13 4.82 12.05 27.45
CA LEU A 13 4.57 11.10 26.35
C LEU A 13 4.64 11.75 24.96
N LEU A 14 4.25 13.02 24.83
CA LEU A 14 4.30 13.73 23.54
C LEU A 14 5.74 14.04 23.10
N VAL A 15 6.66 14.26 24.04
CA VAL A 15 8.07 14.56 23.74
C VAL A 15 8.84 13.33 23.23
N PHE A 16 8.35 12.12 23.50
CA PHE A 16 8.93 10.86 22.98
C PHE A 16 8.27 10.38 21.68
N SER A 17 7.46 11.21 21.01
CA SER A 17 6.94 10.85 19.70
C SER A 17 8.05 10.88 18.66
N THR A 18 8.36 9.73 18.08
CA THR A 18 9.25 9.63 16.92
C THR A 18 8.44 9.77 15.64
N THR A 19 9.11 10.17 14.55
CA THR A 19 8.49 10.19 13.22
C THR A 19 8.15 8.76 12.79
N SER A 20 6.87 8.51 12.56
CA SER A 20 6.37 7.26 12.00
C SER A 20 6.10 7.49 10.51
N TYR A 21 6.84 6.80 9.65
CA TYR A 21 6.60 6.82 8.21
C TYR A 21 5.72 5.62 7.84
N GLY A 22 4.49 5.89 7.41
CA GLY A 22 3.60 4.90 6.83
C GLY A 22 3.89 4.76 5.35
N PHE A 23 4.48 3.63 4.95
CA PHE A 23 4.57 3.32 3.53
C PHE A 23 3.18 2.90 3.05
N ASP A 24 2.63 3.57 2.03
CA ASP A 24 1.43 3.08 1.35
C ASP A 24 1.84 1.87 0.51
N ASN A 25 1.89 0.72 1.18
CA ASN A 25 1.94 -0.55 0.50
C ASN A 25 0.60 -0.66 -0.23
N LEU A 26 0.57 -0.28 -1.52
CA LEU A 26 -0.47 -0.72 -2.44
C LEU A 26 -0.70 -2.20 -2.14
N GLY A 27 -1.83 -2.49 -1.51
CA GLY A 27 -2.07 -3.78 -0.89
C GLY A 27 -2.27 -4.87 -1.94
N ILE A 28 -3.06 -5.86 -1.58
CA ILE A 28 -3.57 -6.86 -2.50
C ILE A 28 -4.64 -6.17 -3.35
N ILE A 29 -4.26 -5.64 -4.51
CA ILE A 29 -5.18 -5.00 -5.47
C ILE A 29 -5.47 -6.00 -6.59
N PRO A 30 -6.76 -6.26 -6.91
CA PRO A 30 -7.18 -7.08 -8.05
C PRO A 30 -6.51 -6.64 -9.35
N VAL A 31 -6.30 -7.58 -10.28
CA VAL A 31 -5.88 -7.21 -11.63
C VAL A 31 -6.96 -6.33 -12.24
N GLN A 32 -6.57 -5.21 -12.84
CA GLN A 32 -7.55 -4.32 -13.45
C GLN A 32 -8.18 -5.01 -14.67
N PRO A 33 -9.51 -5.18 -14.70
CA PRO A 33 -10.20 -5.62 -15.89
C PRO A 33 -10.12 -4.50 -16.94
N ASN A 34 -9.73 -4.88 -18.16
CA ASN A 34 -9.51 -3.99 -19.31
C ASN A 34 -8.32 -3.05 -19.09
N GLY A 35 -7.16 -3.43 -19.61
CA GLY A 35 -5.84 -2.76 -19.44
C GLY A 35 -5.70 -1.36 -20.05
N VAL A 36 -6.73 -0.53 -19.99
CA VAL A 36 -6.76 0.87 -20.45
C VAL A 36 -7.44 1.70 -19.36
N PHE A 37 -6.65 2.16 -18.39
CA PHE A 37 -7.03 3.11 -17.34
C PHE A 37 -8.32 2.74 -16.57
N SER A 38 -8.24 1.76 -15.67
CA SER A 38 -9.32 1.54 -14.71
C SER A 38 -8.96 2.18 -13.36
N THR A 39 -9.68 3.25 -13.00
CA THR A 39 -9.74 3.71 -11.62
C THR A 39 -10.72 2.80 -10.87
N LEU A 40 -10.18 1.79 -10.17
CA LEU A 40 -10.89 1.06 -9.10
C LEU A 40 -11.98 0.06 -9.51
N SER A 41 -11.98 -0.50 -10.73
CA SER A 41 -12.88 -1.65 -10.98
C SER A 41 -12.29 -2.94 -10.40
N ALA A 42 -12.75 -3.36 -9.23
CA ALA A 42 -12.54 -4.71 -8.73
C ALA A 42 -13.57 -5.63 -9.40
N TYR A 43 -13.14 -6.42 -10.39
CA TYR A 43 -13.98 -7.47 -10.99
C TYR A 43 -13.35 -8.82 -10.68
N THR A 44 -14.12 -9.74 -10.12
CA THR A 44 -13.63 -11.09 -9.84
C THR A 44 -13.38 -11.83 -11.14
N ILE A 45 -12.19 -12.38 -11.30
CA ILE A 45 -11.89 -13.20 -12.46
C ILE A 45 -12.72 -14.49 -12.34
N GLY A 46 -13.68 -14.68 -13.23
CA GLY A 46 -14.63 -15.80 -13.15
C GLY A 46 -13.93 -17.17 -13.04
N LYS A 47 -14.67 -18.22 -12.66
CA LYS A 47 -14.12 -19.53 -12.33
C LYS A 47 -13.14 -20.07 -13.40
N ASP A 48 -12.04 -20.66 -12.94
CA ASP A 48 -10.96 -21.29 -13.71
C ASP A 48 -10.23 -20.34 -14.68
N LYS A 49 -10.36 -19.02 -14.50
CA LYS A 49 -9.62 -18.02 -15.26
C LYS A 49 -8.42 -17.51 -14.48
N THR A 50 -7.37 -17.12 -15.20
CA THR A 50 -6.13 -16.58 -14.63
C THR A 50 -5.83 -15.22 -15.23
N GLY A 51 -5.51 -14.25 -14.37
CA GLY A 51 -5.12 -12.89 -14.73
C GLY A 51 -3.69 -12.63 -14.27
N VAL A 52 -2.93 -11.88 -15.07
CA VAL A 52 -1.59 -11.41 -14.70
C VAL A 52 -1.47 -9.94 -15.05
N MET A 53 -0.96 -9.14 -14.12
CA MET A 53 -0.72 -7.72 -14.29
C MET A 53 0.73 -7.38 -13.96
N PHE A 54 1.33 -6.59 -14.84
CA PHE A 54 2.61 -5.93 -14.59
C PHE A 54 2.33 -4.44 -14.45
N SER A 55 2.82 -3.83 -13.37
CA SER A 55 2.70 -2.38 -13.18
C SER A 55 4.04 -1.77 -12.80
N THR A 56 4.19 -0.51 -13.21
CA THR A 56 5.33 0.34 -12.86
C THR A 56 4.80 1.66 -12.32
N GLU A 57 5.34 2.11 -11.20
CA GLU A 57 4.94 3.34 -10.52
C GLU A 57 6.19 4.15 -10.18
N ARG A 58 6.08 5.47 -10.26
CA ARG A 58 7.06 6.41 -9.72
C ARG A 58 6.34 7.31 -8.73
N SER A 59 6.81 7.30 -7.48
CA SER A 59 6.38 8.26 -6.47
C SER A 59 7.39 9.41 -6.37
N ILE A 60 6.86 10.59 -6.09
CA ILE A 60 7.66 11.82 -5.92
C ILE A 60 7.99 12.02 -4.44
N ASP A 61 7.06 11.74 -3.53
CA ASP A 61 7.23 11.96 -2.09
C ASP A 61 6.46 10.90 -1.26
N PRO A 62 7.12 9.91 -0.63
CA PRO A 62 8.56 9.65 -0.68
C PRO A 62 8.99 9.23 -2.10
N SER A 63 10.23 9.54 -2.48
CA SER A 63 10.71 9.25 -3.83
C SER A 63 11.07 7.77 -3.96
N PHE A 64 10.37 7.05 -4.84
CA PHE A 64 10.70 5.66 -5.16
C PHE A 64 10.16 5.24 -6.54
N TYR A 65 10.68 4.11 -7.03
CA TYR A 65 10.12 3.37 -8.15
C TYR A 65 9.61 2.02 -7.66
N ARG A 66 8.42 1.62 -8.10
CA ARG A 66 7.82 0.33 -7.75
C ARG A 66 7.48 -0.43 -9.02
N PHE A 67 7.93 -1.66 -9.10
CA PHE A 67 7.52 -2.64 -10.09
C PHE A 67 6.65 -3.67 -9.38
N SER A 68 5.45 -3.96 -9.86
CA SER A 68 4.61 -4.98 -9.24
C SER A 68 4.18 -6.03 -10.26
N LEU A 69 4.30 -7.29 -9.85
CA LEU A 69 3.69 -8.42 -10.52
C LEU A 69 2.51 -8.88 -9.68
N VAL A 70 1.32 -8.87 -10.26
CA VAL A 70 0.11 -9.42 -9.64
C VAL A 70 -0.39 -10.58 -10.49
N ALA A 71 -0.71 -11.69 -9.85
CA ALA A 71 -1.36 -12.83 -10.47
C ALA A 71 -2.64 -13.15 -9.68
N GLU A 72 -3.71 -13.46 -10.40
CA GLU A 72 -4.99 -13.85 -9.82
C GLU A 72 -5.53 -15.11 -10.50
N HIS A 73 -6.27 -15.92 -9.75
CA HIS A 73 -6.91 -17.13 -10.26
C HIS A 73 -8.29 -17.33 -9.64
N GLY A 74 -9.31 -17.48 -10.49
CA GLY A 74 -10.70 -17.68 -10.08
C GLY A 74 -10.95 -19.12 -9.64
N VAL A 75 -11.29 -19.33 -8.37
CA VAL A 75 -11.62 -20.65 -7.81
C VAL A 75 -13.10 -20.98 -7.99
N THR A 76 -13.97 -19.97 -7.88
CA THR A 76 -15.40 -20.04 -8.18
C THR A 76 -15.83 -18.76 -8.89
N ASP A 77 -17.09 -18.67 -9.31
CA ASP A 77 -17.60 -17.45 -9.97
C ASP A 77 -17.56 -16.20 -9.09
N ASN A 78 -17.41 -16.37 -7.77
CA ASN A 78 -17.40 -15.29 -6.78
C ASN A 78 -16.17 -15.32 -5.86
N MET A 79 -15.17 -16.18 -6.13
CA MET A 79 -14.00 -16.33 -5.28
C MET A 79 -12.74 -16.47 -6.12
N GLU A 80 -11.72 -15.70 -5.78
CA GLU A 80 -10.42 -15.69 -6.44
C GLU A 80 -9.29 -15.72 -5.41
N ILE A 81 -8.13 -16.21 -5.85
CA ILE A 81 -6.87 -16.16 -5.10
C ILE A 81 -5.99 -15.13 -5.80
N LEU A 82 -5.41 -14.21 -5.04
CA LEU A 82 -4.51 -13.18 -5.55
C LEU A 82 -3.14 -13.24 -4.87
N ILE A 83 -2.10 -13.12 -5.68
CA ILE A 83 -0.70 -13.06 -5.25
C ILE A 83 -0.09 -11.80 -5.86
N SER A 84 0.59 -11.00 -5.03
CA SER A 84 1.27 -9.78 -5.44
C SER A 84 2.72 -9.80 -4.99
N ALA A 85 3.64 -9.46 -5.89
CA ALA A 85 5.06 -9.34 -5.66
C ALA A 85 5.53 -7.93 -6.07
N PRO A 86 5.55 -6.96 -5.15
CA PRO A 86 6.11 -5.64 -5.38
C PRO A 86 7.64 -5.64 -5.17
N PHE A 87 8.36 -4.97 -6.07
CA PHE A 87 9.78 -4.67 -5.98
C PHE A 87 9.98 -3.16 -5.98
N ILE A 88 10.50 -2.63 -4.88
CA ILE A 88 10.71 -1.19 -4.68
C ILE A 88 12.20 -0.89 -4.79
N THR A 89 12.54 0.16 -5.53
CA THR A 89 13.92 0.63 -5.70
C THR A 89 14.00 2.15 -5.70
N GLY A 90 15.20 2.68 -5.48
CA GLY A 90 15.45 4.12 -5.49
C GLY A 90 14.75 4.86 -4.36
N TYR A 91 14.42 4.17 -3.26
CA TYR A 91 13.80 4.78 -2.09
C TYR A 91 14.71 5.87 -1.54
N LYS A 92 14.24 7.10 -1.61
CA LYS A 92 14.82 8.25 -0.94
C LYS A 92 13.71 8.88 -0.11
N ASN A 93 13.94 8.92 1.19
CA ASN A 93 13.10 9.73 2.05
C ASN A 93 13.43 11.19 1.71
N THR A 94 12.51 11.89 1.06
CA THR A 94 12.52 13.34 1.09
C THR A 94 12.09 13.67 2.50
N GLU A 95 13.06 14.00 3.36
CA GLU A 95 12.77 14.60 4.65
C GLU A 95 11.87 15.80 4.37
N GLY A 96 10.60 15.68 4.77
CA GLY A 96 9.66 16.79 4.72
C GLY A 96 10.16 17.83 5.70
N LEU A 97 10.94 18.79 5.18
CA LEU A 97 11.50 19.95 5.86
C LEU A 97 12.53 19.60 6.97
N ASP A 98 13.81 19.84 6.66
CA ASP A 98 14.85 20.17 7.64
C ASP A 98 14.45 21.39 8.49
#